data_AF-G6EYU5-F1
#
_entry.id   AF-G6EYU5-F1
#
_cell.length_a   1.000
_cell.length_b   1.000
_cell.length_c   1.000
_cell.angle_alpha   90.00
_cell.angle_beta   90.00
_cell.angle_gamma   90.00
#
_symmetry.space_group_name_H-M   'P 1'
#
loop_
_entity.id
_entity.type
_entity.pdbx_description
1 polymer ?
#
loop_
_entity_poly.entity_id
_entity_poly.type
_entity_poly.pdbx_seq_one_letter_code
_entity_poly.pdbx_strand_id
1 'polypeptide(L)'
;MKHYQRLKNSFWIIACIAVGSGNALAEESSSFEEIPKSCQSIPLEQLTFELPFVVQKLSFVEQQKIREILDGARTQACILQMQYDSLIQQVIATLFENDSTSEEQLKLFTDQLVSLTQNRIDNRIVTVSSIQKIVSVKEWQALLLAYTQSIIVKNAFEKQQSELQRSYDLLIDGNAQSELSTTALMHRSVCVEMHPKMKTVEQLFSKLSLTNTQEGQFRKLMRQQETDNCAARQGIRNLSEQLLKILPISSDAIKEKQYQFLFKQLIVKEYSLENDQIHTISSLFQLLTVEQKTQLREQYMLIKGVL
;
A
#
# COMPACT_ATOMS: atom_id res chain seq x y z
N MET A 1 32.74 17.20 -6.92
CA MET A 1 31.95 17.45 -8.16
C MET A 1 31.30 16.19 -8.77
N LYS A 2 31.94 15.00 -8.79
CA LYS A 2 31.31 13.76 -9.32
C LYS A 2 30.02 13.33 -8.58
N HIS A 3 29.88 13.62 -7.28
CA HIS A 3 28.67 13.31 -6.51
C HIS A 3 27.47 14.22 -6.83
N TYR A 4 27.70 15.46 -7.28
CA TYR A 4 26.62 16.39 -7.67
C TYR A 4 25.98 16.02 -9.02
N GLN A 5 26.69 15.29 -9.88
CA GLN A 5 26.13 14.77 -11.13
C GLN A 5 25.16 13.59 -10.91
N ARG A 6 25.32 12.79 -9.84
CA ARG A 6 24.34 11.73 -9.51
C ARG A 6 22.99 12.30 -9.05
N LEU A 7 23.01 13.37 -8.25
CA LEU A 7 21.79 14.09 -7.82
C LEU A 7 21.05 14.75 -8.99
N LYS A 8 21.77 15.23 -10.02
CA LYS A 8 21.14 15.75 -11.24
C LYS A 8 20.40 14.66 -12.02
N ASN A 9 20.88 13.41 -12.02
CA ASN A 9 20.14 12.30 -12.64
C ASN A 9 18.92 11.86 -11.82
N SER A 10 18.94 12.05 -10.49
CA SER A 10 17.79 11.81 -9.60
C SER A 10 16.65 12.82 -9.81
N PHE A 11 16.95 14.06 -10.23
CA PHE A 11 15.93 15.07 -10.52
C PHE A 11 15.11 14.77 -11.78
N TRP A 12 15.68 14.07 -12.77
CA TRP A 12 14.93 13.64 -13.97
C TRP A 12 13.94 12.51 -13.69
N ILE A 13 14.12 11.74 -12.60
CA ILE A 13 13.17 10.70 -12.19
C ILE A 13 11.92 11.33 -11.57
N ILE A 14 12.03 12.50 -10.92
CA ILE A 14 10.88 13.24 -10.38
C ILE A 14 9.99 13.79 -11.51
N ALA A 15 10.58 14.14 -12.66
CA ALA A 15 9.82 14.54 -13.84
C ALA A 15 8.97 13.40 -14.43
N CYS A 16 9.33 12.14 -14.21
CA CYS A 16 8.51 10.97 -14.59
C CYS A 16 7.36 10.70 -13.60
N ILE A 17 7.49 11.15 -12.34
CA ILE A 17 6.41 11.08 -11.34
C ILE A 17 5.39 12.20 -11.56
N ALA A 18 5.82 13.33 -12.14
CA ALA A 18 4.98 14.48 -12.48
C ALA A 18 4.21 14.36 -13.83
N VAL A 19 3.93 13.15 -14.30
CA VAL A 19 3.02 12.93 -15.46
C VAL A 19 1.54 12.80 -14.99
N GLY A 20 1.27 12.95 -13.70
CA GLY A 20 -0.03 12.71 -13.08
C GLY A 20 -1.09 13.83 -13.18
N SER A 21 -0.80 15.00 -13.77
CA SER A 21 -1.74 16.14 -13.69
C SER A 21 -2.42 16.55 -15.00
N GLY A 22 -2.17 15.86 -16.11
CA GLY A 22 -2.67 16.29 -17.43
C GLY A 22 -4.00 15.71 -17.90
N ASN A 23 -4.49 14.59 -17.32
CA ASN A 23 -5.59 13.81 -17.89
C ASN A 23 -6.41 13.07 -16.83
N ALA A 24 -6.93 13.78 -15.82
CA ALA A 24 -8.04 13.22 -15.05
C ALA A 24 -9.23 12.99 -16.00
N LEU A 25 -10.05 11.97 -15.76
CA LEU A 25 -11.41 11.85 -16.31
C LEU A 25 -12.21 13.09 -15.89
N ALA A 26 -11.95 14.25 -16.52
CA ALA A 26 -12.50 15.53 -16.15
C ALA A 26 -14.02 15.51 -16.36
N GLU A 27 -14.71 16.18 -15.45
CA GLU A 27 -16.16 16.19 -15.21
C GLU A 27 -16.64 15.02 -14.35
N GLU A 28 -17.05 15.31 -13.12
CA GLU A 28 -17.63 14.33 -12.20
C GLU A 28 -19.00 13.86 -12.73
N SER A 29 -19.35 12.58 -12.54
CA SER A 29 -20.68 12.08 -12.94
C SER A 29 -21.76 12.67 -12.03
N SER A 30 -23.01 12.76 -12.50
CA SER A 30 -24.15 13.16 -11.64
C SER A 30 -24.37 12.20 -10.46
N SER A 31 -23.88 10.95 -10.53
CA SER A 31 -23.89 9.98 -9.43
C SER A 31 -22.76 10.16 -8.41
N PHE A 32 -21.77 11.03 -8.69
CA PHE A 32 -20.67 11.29 -7.77
C PHE A 32 -21.13 12.00 -6.48
N GLU A 33 -22.19 12.80 -6.56
CA GLU A 33 -22.83 13.45 -5.41
C GLU A 33 -23.52 12.46 -4.46
N GLU A 34 -23.88 11.26 -4.93
CA GLU A 34 -24.52 10.20 -4.13
C GLU A 34 -23.50 9.34 -3.37
N ILE A 35 -22.22 9.40 -3.73
CA ILE A 35 -21.14 8.67 -3.05
C ILE A 35 -20.79 9.42 -1.75
N PRO A 36 -20.70 8.74 -0.59
CA PRO A 36 -20.28 9.39 0.66
C PRO A 36 -18.94 10.12 0.48
N LYS A 37 -18.80 11.32 1.05
CA LYS A 37 -17.58 12.15 0.94
C LYS A 37 -16.30 11.40 1.33
N SER A 38 -16.38 10.49 2.31
CA SER A 38 -15.27 9.61 2.72
C SER A 38 -14.81 8.65 1.62
N CYS A 39 -15.71 8.30 0.69
CA CYS A 39 -15.44 7.38 -0.41
C CYS A 39 -14.94 8.10 -1.67
N GLN A 40 -15.23 9.40 -1.82
CA GLN A 40 -14.78 10.22 -2.97
C GLN A 40 -13.25 10.37 -3.04
N SER A 41 -12.55 10.24 -1.91
CA SER A 41 -11.10 10.39 -1.84
C SER A 41 -10.30 9.14 -2.24
N ILE A 42 -10.94 8.02 -2.61
CA ILE A 42 -10.22 6.81 -3.02
C ILE A 42 -9.59 7.03 -4.40
N PRO A 43 -8.24 7.02 -4.52
CA PRO A 43 -7.55 7.23 -5.78
C PRO A 43 -7.89 6.14 -6.80
N LEU A 44 -8.02 6.51 -8.07
CA LEU A 44 -8.34 5.58 -9.16
C LEU A 44 -7.32 4.44 -9.27
N GLU A 45 -6.03 4.72 -9.01
CA GLU A 45 -4.98 3.70 -9.07
C GLU A 45 -5.23 2.55 -8.10
N GLN A 46 -5.93 2.79 -6.98
CA GLN A 46 -6.24 1.75 -6.00
C GLN A 46 -7.36 0.80 -6.47
N LEU A 47 -8.15 1.21 -7.47
CA LEU A 47 -9.27 0.46 -8.03
C LEU A 47 -8.84 -0.49 -9.16
N THR A 48 -7.68 -0.24 -9.79
CA THR A 48 -7.32 -0.87 -11.08
C THR A 48 -5.91 -1.42 -11.14
N PHE A 49 -5.36 -1.90 -10.01
CA PHE A 49 -3.96 -2.34 -9.92
C PHE A 49 -2.96 -1.29 -10.42
N GLU A 50 -3.20 -0.01 -10.17
CA GLU A 50 -2.37 1.10 -10.67
C GLU A 50 -2.32 1.24 -12.22
N LEU A 51 -3.29 0.68 -12.95
CA LEU A 51 -3.37 0.83 -14.40
C LEU A 51 -3.54 2.31 -14.78
N PRO A 52 -2.64 2.89 -15.60
CA PRO A 52 -2.67 4.30 -15.95
C PRO A 52 -3.76 4.54 -17.01
N PHE A 53 -4.87 5.18 -16.64
CA PHE A 53 -5.90 5.54 -17.62
C PHE A 53 -5.49 6.78 -18.39
N VAL A 54 -5.17 6.60 -19.67
CA VAL A 54 -4.97 7.71 -20.61
C VAL A 54 -6.25 7.89 -21.42
N VAL A 55 -7.06 8.86 -21.01
CA VAL A 55 -8.44 9.05 -21.50
C VAL A 55 -8.52 9.67 -22.91
N GLN A 56 -7.42 10.28 -23.38
CA GLN A 56 -7.42 11.15 -24.57
C GLN A 56 -7.81 10.48 -25.90
N LYS A 57 -7.86 9.14 -25.97
CA LYS A 57 -8.21 8.40 -27.19
C LYS A 57 -9.60 7.76 -27.16
N LEU A 58 -10.28 7.78 -26.02
CA LEU A 58 -11.59 7.18 -25.84
C LEU A 58 -12.68 8.15 -26.30
N SER A 59 -13.72 7.62 -26.95
CA SER A 59 -14.94 8.39 -27.24
C SER A 59 -15.67 8.78 -25.95
N PHE A 60 -16.50 9.83 -26.01
CA PHE A 60 -17.30 10.27 -24.86
C PHE A 60 -18.16 9.13 -24.25
N VAL A 61 -18.72 8.26 -25.10
CA VAL A 61 -19.54 7.11 -24.67
C VAL A 61 -18.70 6.08 -23.92
N GLU A 62 -17.48 5.78 -24.39
CA GLU A 62 -16.57 4.85 -23.71
C GLU A 62 -16.09 5.43 -22.37
N GLN A 63 -15.81 6.73 -22.34
CA GLN A 63 -15.43 7.44 -21.12
C GLN A 63 -16.54 7.38 -20.05
N GLN A 64 -17.80 7.60 -20.44
CA GLN A 64 -18.95 7.49 -19.53
C GLN A 64 -19.09 6.07 -18.96
N LYS A 65 -19.01 5.03 -19.80
CA LYS A 65 -19.11 3.64 -19.33
C LYS A 65 -17.98 3.25 -18.39
N ILE A 66 -16.74 3.68 -18.69
CA ILE A 66 -15.60 3.44 -17.80
C ILE A 66 -15.79 4.17 -16.48
N ARG A 67 -16.33 5.39 -16.50
CA ARG A 67 -16.65 6.15 -15.29
C ARG A 67 -17.68 5.44 -14.41
N GLU A 68 -18.77 4.94 -14.97
CA GLU A 68 -19.78 4.17 -14.24
C GLU A 68 -19.19 2.93 -13.54
N ILE A 69 -18.31 2.20 -14.25
CA ILE A 69 -17.59 1.06 -13.66
C ILE A 69 -16.71 1.51 -12.49
N LEU A 70 -15.97 2.61 -12.66
CA LEU A 70 -15.08 3.13 -11.62
C LEU A 70 -15.86 3.66 -10.41
N ASP A 71 -17.02 4.27 -10.61
CA ASP A 71 -17.89 4.75 -9.52
C ASP A 71 -18.44 3.58 -8.71
N GLY A 72 -18.91 2.51 -9.37
CA GLY A 72 -19.31 1.26 -8.70
C GLY A 72 -18.16 0.59 -7.93
N ALA A 73 -16.98 0.52 -8.55
CA ALA A 73 -15.77 -0.02 -7.94
C ALA A 73 -15.33 0.81 -6.72
N ARG A 74 -15.46 2.14 -6.77
CA ARG A 74 -15.14 3.07 -5.69
C ARG A 74 -16.01 2.83 -4.46
N THR A 75 -17.32 2.65 -4.66
CA THR A 75 -18.25 2.33 -3.57
C THR A 75 -17.88 1.03 -2.87
N GLN A 76 -17.60 -0.03 -3.64
CA GLN A 76 -17.16 -1.32 -3.08
C GLN A 76 -15.81 -1.21 -2.36
N ALA A 77 -14.85 -0.51 -2.97
CA ALA A 77 -13.56 -0.26 -2.33
C ALA A 77 -13.70 0.51 -1.02
N CYS A 78 -14.66 1.44 -0.93
CA CYS A 78 -14.94 2.18 0.29
C CYS A 78 -15.50 1.29 1.41
N ILE A 79 -16.47 0.43 1.10
CA ILE A 79 -17.03 -0.52 2.08
C ILE A 79 -15.92 -1.43 2.61
N LEU A 80 -15.11 -1.99 1.72
CA LEU A 80 -13.98 -2.85 2.10
C LEU A 80 -12.93 -2.07 2.91
N GLN A 81 -12.64 -0.81 2.57
CA GLN A 81 -11.72 0.04 3.31
C GLN A 81 -12.23 0.34 4.72
N MET A 82 -13.53 0.63 4.89
CA MET A 82 -14.14 0.85 6.20
C MET A 82 -14.09 -0.41 7.07
N GLN A 83 -14.40 -1.58 6.51
CA GLN A 83 -14.29 -2.85 7.21
C GLN A 83 -12.84 -3.14 7.63
N TYR A 84 -11.90 -2.88 6.73
CA TYR A 84 -10.48 -3.04 6.98
C TYR A 84 -10.01 -2.10 8.10
N ASP A 85 -10.33 -0.81 8.02
CA ASP A 85 -9.94 0.16 9.04
C ASP A 85 -10.54 -0.17 10.40
N SER A 86 -11.80 -0.59 10.45
CA SER A 86 -12.44 -1.07 11.69
C SER A 86 -11.71 -2.28 12.27
N LEU A 87 -11.30 -3.23 11.44
CA LEU A 87 -10.60 -4.42 11.90
C LEU A 87 -9.21 -4.09 12.45
N ILE A 88 -8.50 -3.16 11.82
CA ILE A 88 -7.23 -2.64 12.34
C ILE A 88 -7.42 -1.93 13.68
N GLN A 89 -8.50 -1.16 13.84
CA GLN A 89 -8.81 -0.54 15.13
C GLN A 89 -9.04 -1.58 16.22
N GLN A 90 -9.70 -2.69 15.90
CA GLN A 90 -9.90 -3.81 16.83
C GLN A 90 -8.59 -4.50 17.20
N VAL A 91 -7.71 -4.75 16.23
CA VAL A 91 -6.35 -5.30 16.49
C VAL A 91 -5.61 -4.41 17.47
N ILE A 92 -5.54 -3.10 17.19
CA ILE A 92 -4.84 -2.15 18.06
C ILE A 92 -5.47 -2.10 19.46
N ALA A 93 -6.81 -2.10 19.55
CA ALA A 93 -7.52 -2.13 20.83
C ALA A 93 -7.19 -3.38 21.65
N THR A 94 -7.19 -4.57 21.03
CA THR A 94 -6.82 -5.83 21.70
C THR A 94 -5.37 -5.80 22.19
N LEU A 95 -4.45 -5.24 21.41
CA LEU A 95 -3.04 -5.10 21.80
C LEU A 95 -2.82 -4.15 23.00
N PHE A 96 -3.76 -3.22 23.25
CA PHE A 96 -3.74 -2.41 24.48
C PHE A 96 -4.27 -3.15 25.71
N GLU A 97 -5.26 -4.03 25.52
CA GLU A 97 -5.95 -4.70 26.62
C GLU A 97 -5.19 -5.92 27.16
N ASN A 98 -4.44 -6.62 26.30
CA ASN A 98 -3.76 -7.86 26.66
C ASN A 98 -2.24 -7.75 26.49
N ASP A 99 -1.51 -7.82 27.61
CA ASP A 99 -0.03 -7.81 27.61
C ASP A 99 0.60 -9.00 26.87
N SER A 100 -0.13 -10.11 26.79
CA SER A 100 0.25 -11.31 26.05
C SER A 100 -0.88 -11.77 25.13
N THR A 101 -1.20 -10.96 24.13
CA THR A 101 -2.14 -11.36 23.06
C THR A 101 -1.64 -12.65 22.40
N SER A 102 -2.46 -13.70 22.41
CA SER A 102 -2.04 -15.01 21.90
C SER A 102 -1.94 -15.03 20.37
N GLU A 103 -1.11 -15.93 19.85
CA GLU A 103 -0.98 -16.14 18.40
C GLU A 103 -2.32 -16.54 17.76
N GLU A 104 -3.15 -17.29 18.50
CA GLU A 104 -4.51 -17.69 18.06
C GLU A 104 -5.46 -16.50 17.93
N GLN A 105 -5.39 -15.53 18.85
CA GLN A 105 -6.19 -14.30 18.77
C GLN A 105 -5.75 -13.43 17.59
N LEU A 106 -4.44 -13.29 17.37
CA LEU A 106 -3.91 -12.57 16.22
C LEU A 106 -4.31 -13.25 14.90
N LYS A 107 -4.29 -14.59 14.87
CA LYS A 107 -4.70 -15.37 13.70
C LYS A 107 -6.13 -15.09 13.26
N LEU A 108 -7.08 -14.94 14.20
CA LEU A 108 -8.46 -14.60 13.86
C LEU A 108 -8.56 -13.25 13.13
N PHE A 109 -7.80 -12.24 13.58
CA PHE A 109 -7.73 -10.96 12.89
C PHE A 109 -7.04 -11.07 11.53
N THR A 110 -5.94 -11.84 11.45
CA THR A 110 -5.27 -12.13 10.19
C THR A 110 -6.23 -12.76 9.18
N ASP A 111 -6.95 -13.82 9.55
CA ASP A 111 -7.87 -14.54 8.66
C ASP A 111 -8.98 -13.61 8.11
N GLN A 112 -9.49 -12.69 8.94
CA GLN A 112 -10.47 -11.69 8.52
C GLN A 112 -9.88 -10.63 7.58
N LEU A 113 -8.68 -10.11 7.88
CA LEU A 113 -7.97 -9.15 7.00
C LEU A 113 -7.65 -9.78 5.64
N VAL A 114 -7.37 -11.08 5.62
CA VAL A 114 -7.08 -11.85 4.41
C VAL A 114 -8.33 -11.98 3.55
N SER A 115 -9.48 -12.27 4.15
CA SER A 115 -10.76 -12.28 3.45
C SER A 115 -11.07 -10.92 2.80
N LEU A 116 -10.86 -9.82 3.54
CA LEU A 116 -11.03 -8.47 2.99
C LEU A 116 -10.04 -8.17 1.86
N THR A 117 -8.80 -8.62 1.99
CA THR A 117 -7.75 -8.45 0.98
C THR A 117 -8.08 -9.21 -0.30
N GLN A 118 -8.58 -10.44 -0.18
CA GLN A 118 -9.07 -11.21 -1.32
C GLN A 118 -10.21 -10.47 -2.05
N ASN A 119 -11.21 -9.97 -1.31
CA ASN A 119 -12.31 -9.20 -1.89
C ASN A 119 -11.83 -7.93 -2.63
N ARG A 120 -10.77 -7.27 -2.13
CA ARG A 120 -10.16 -6.12 -2.81
C ARG A 120 -9.51 -6.52 -4.12
N ILE A 121 -8.80 -7.65 -4.15
CA ILE A 121 -8.19 -8.18 -5.38
C ILE A 121 -9.27 -8.53 -6.39
N ASP A 122 -10.33 -9.23 -5.96
CA ASP A 122 -11.47 -9.60 -6.80
C ASP A 122 -12.16 -8.37 -7.40
N ASN A 123 -12.43 -7.34 -6.58
CA ASN A 123 -13.01 -6.09 -7.04
C ASN A 123 -12.14 -5.42 -8.13
N ARG A 124 -10.81 -5.37 -7.94
CA ARG A 124 -9.89 -4.83 -8.94
C ARG A 124 -9.89 -5.63 -10.24
N ILE A 125 -9.96 -6.97 -10.16
CA ILE A 125 -10.04 -7.83 -11.34
C ILE A 125 -11.33 -7.59 -12.11
N VAL A 126 -12.47 -7.59 -11.44
CA VAL A 126 -13.77 -7.33 -12.07
C VAL A 126 -13.80 -5.95 -12.72
N THR A 127 -13.28 -4.94 -12.01
CA THR A 127 -13.19 -3.57 -12.51
C THR A 127 -12.38 -3.50 -13.79
N VAL A 128 -11.15 -4.01 -13.77
CA VAL A 128 -10.27 -3.97 -14.94
C VAL A 128 -10.79 -4.81 -16.09
N SER A 129 -11.36 -5.99 -15.81
CA SER A 129 -11.96 -6.86 -16.82
C SER A 129 -13.15 -6.19 -17.50
N SER A 130 -13.94 -5.40 -16.76
CA SER A 130 -15.07 -4.66 -17.31
C SER A 130 -14.60 -3.51 -18.19
N ILE A 131 -13.54 -2.81 -17.80
CA ILE A 131 -12.92 -1.75 -18.62
C ILE A 131 -12.30 -2.32 -19.90
N GLN A 132 -11.63 -3.48 -19.80
CA GLN A 132 -11.03 -4.17 -20.94
C GLN A 132 -12.05 -4.57 -22.03
N LYS A 133 -13.33 -4.76 -21.68
CA LYS A 133 -14.42 -5.02 -22.64
C LYS A 133 -14.87 -3.77 -23.40
N ILE A 134 -14.55 -2.58 -22.91
CA ILE A 134 -14.95 -1.31 -23.52
C ILE A 134 -13.86 -0.83 -24.48
N VAL A 135 -12.59 -0.92 -24.08
CA VAL A 135 -11.47 -0.41 -24.87
C VAL A 135 -11.09 -1.38 -25.99
N SER A 136 -10.60 -0.83 -27.10
CA SER A 136 -10.09 -1.66 -28.21
C SER A 136 -8.82 -2.43 -27.79
N VAL A 137 -8.51 -3.53 -28.50
CA VAL A 137 -7.28 -4.31 -28.27
C VAL A 137 -6.03 -3.44 -28.36
N LYS A 138 -6.00 -2.48 -29.31
CA LYS A 138 -4.87 -1.56 -29.49
C LYS A 138 -4.70 -0.62 -28.30
N GLU A 139 -5.80 -0.11 -27.77
CA GLU A 139 -5.78 0.75 -26.57
C GLU A 139 -5.39 -0.04 -25.34
N TRP A 140 -5.94 -1.25 -25.18
CA TRP A 140 -5.56 -2.16 -24.10
C TRP A 140 -4.06 -2.44 -24.09
N GLN A 141 -3.48 -2.76 -25.25
CA GLN A 141 -2.03 -2.96 -25.39
C GLN A 141 -1.22 -1.71 -25.04
N ALA A 142 -1.69 -0.52 -25.43
CA ALA A 142 -1.04 0.73 -25.08
C ALA A 142 -1.08 0.99 -23.56
N LEU A 143 -2.21 0.70 -22.89
CA LEU A 143 -2.35 0.78 -21.44
C LEU A 143 -1.40 -0.20 -20.74
N LEU A 144 -1.33 -1.45 -21.20
CA LEU A 144 -0.42 -2.46 -20.65
C LEU A 144 1.05 -2.08 -20.83
N LEU A 145 1.42 -1.47 -21.96
CA LEU A 145 2.78 -0.98 -22.19
C LEU A 145 3.13 0.16 -21.23
N ALA A 146 2.24 1.15 -21.09
CA ALA A 146 2.42 2.25 -20.16
C ALA A 146 2.51 1.76 -18.70
N TYR A 147 1.66 0.80 -18.34
CA TYR A 147 1.68 0.15 -17.02
C TYR A 147 3.00 -0.57 -16.75
N THR A 148 3.48 -1.38 -17.70
CA THR A 148 4.76 -2.10 -17.61
C THR A 148 5.92 -1.13 -17.36
N GLN A 149 5.98 -0.04 -18.14
CA GLN A 149 7.03 0.98 -17.97
C GLN A 149 6.93 1.66 -16.60
N SER A 150 5.72 1.97 -16.15
CA SER A 150 5.46 2.56 -14.83
C SER A 150 5.96 1.65 -13.70
N ILE A 151 5.65 0.35 -13.74
CA ILE A 151 6.12 -0.62 -12.73
C ILE A 151 7.64 -0.70 -12.72
N ILE A 152 8.29 -0.80 -13.88
CA ILE A 152 9.76 -0.88 -13.97
C ILE A 152 10.40 0.32 -13.27
N VAL A 153 9.88 1.53 -13.55
CA VAL A 153 10.38 2.77 -12.93
C VAL A 153 10.11 2.78 -11.43
N LYS A 154 8.89 2.45 -10.99
CA LYS A 154 8.53 2.43 -9.56
C LYS A 154 9.37 1.43 -8.77
N ASN A 155 9.51 0.21 -9.28
CA ASN A 155 10.29 -0.84 -8.62
C ASN A 155 11.78 -0.47 -8.57
N ALA A 156 12.34 0.13 -9.63
CA ALA A 156 13.72 0.61 -9.63
C ALA A 156 13.92 1.74 -8.60
N PHE A 157 12.98 2.67 -8.51
CA PHE A 157 13.00 3.75 -7.53
C PHE A 157 12.93 3.23 -6.09
N GLU A 158 11.98 2.36 -5.77
CA GLU A 158 11.83 1.76 -4.44
C GLU A 158 13.09 0.98 -4.03
N LYS A 159 13.68 0.22 -4.95
CA LYS A 159 14.94 -0.49 -4.71
C LYS A 159 16.09 0.48 -4.35
N GLN A 160 16.25 1.56 -5.12
CA GLN A 160 17.27 2.57 -4.84
C GLN A 160 17.08 3.25 -3.47
N GLN A 161 15.83 3.55 -3.10
CA GLN A 161 15.51 4.15 -1.80
C GLN A 161 15.82 3.19 -0.65
N SER A 162 15.44 1.90 -0.77
CA SER A 162 15.76 0.88 0.23
C SER A 162 17.28 0.67 0.37
N GLU A 163 18.04 0.66 -0.72
CA GLU A 163 19.51 0.54 -0.69
C GLU A 163 20.19 1.76 -0.05
N LEU A 164 19.69 2.96 -0.34
CA LEU A 164 20.15 4.19 0.29
C LEU A 164 19.89 4.15 1.80
N GLN A 165 18.70 3.68 2.18
CA GLN A 165 18.31 3.58 3.57
C GLN A 165 19.19 2.61 4.35
N ARG A 166 19.46 1.44 3.77
CA ARG A 166 20.42 0.47 4.33
C ARG A 166 21.82 1.08 4.52
N SER A 167 22.26 1.93 3.58
CA SER A 167 23.55 2.61 3.68
C SER A 167 23.59 3.60 4.85
N TYR A 168 22.49 4.32 5.10
CA TYR A 168 22.35 5.18 6.28
C TYR A 168 22.34 4.37 7.58
N ASP A 169 21.67 3.23 7.61
CA ASP A 169 21.61 2.40 8.82
C ASP A 169 22.98 1.86 9.21
N LEU A 170 23.78 1.40 8.23
CA LEU A 170 25.17 0.97 8.47
C LEU A 170 26.04 2.10 9.05
N LEU A 171 25.77 3.35 8.68
CA LEU A 171 26.46 4.51 9.24
C LEU A 171 26.03 4.81 10.68
N ILE A 172 24.75 4.60 11.01
CA ILE A 172 24.21 4.80 12.37
C ILE A 172 24.66 3.67 13.31
N ASP A 173 24.59 2.42 12.87
CA ASP A 173 25.03 1.24 13.65
C ASP A 173 26.53 1.29 13.94
N GLY A 174 27.34 1.77 12.99
CA GLY A 174 28.77 2.04 13.18
C GLY A 174 29.04 3.15 14.21
N ASN A 175 28.01 3.86 14.68
CA ASN A 175 28.09 4.99 15.59
C ASN A 175 27.18 4.83 16.83
N ALA A 176 26.93 3.58 17.26
CA ALA A 176 26.01 3.18 18.32
C ALA A 176 26.23 3.83 19.72
N GLN A 177 27.28 4.64 19.90
CA GLN A 177 27.55 5.41 21.13
C GLN A 177 27.13 6.90 21.05
N SER A 178 26.59 7.37 19.92
CA SER A 178 26.16 8.76 19.75
C SER A 178 24.79 9.03 20.40
N GLU A 179 24.73 9.92 21.39
CA GLU A 179 23.52 10.39 22.12
C GLU A 179 22.53 11.23 21.27
N LEU A 180 22.77 11.41 19.97
CA LEU A 180 21.82 12.10 19.10
C LEU A 180 20.56 11.26 18.89
N SER A 181 19.45 11.78 19.42
CA SER A 181 18.06 11.29 19.24
C SER A 181 17.83 10.83 17.81
N THR A 182 17.50 9.55 17.64
CA THR A 182 17.70 8.81 16.38
C THR A 182 16.39 8.47 15.66
N THR A 183 15.24 8.73 16.28
CA THR A 183 13.92 8.78 15.64
C THR A 183 13.85 9.83 14.53
N ALA A 184 14.63 10.91 14.63
CA ALA A 184 14.73 11.96 13.60
C ALA A 184 15.37 11.50 12.28
N LEU A 185 15.99 10.31 12.23
CA LEU A 185 16.72 9.79 11.06
C LEU A 185 16.01 8.62 10.36
N MET A 186 14.82 8.22 10.81
CA MET A 186 13.91 7.45 9.97
C MET A 186 13.34 8.38 8.91
N HIS A 187 14.10 8.65 7.86
CA HIS A 187 13.54 9.34 6.71
C HIS A 187 12.38 8.48 6.21
N ARG A 188 11.16 9.02 6.30
CA ARG A 188 9.99 8.77 5.45
C ARG A 188 10.24 7.68 4.40
N SER A 189 10.16 6.42 4.82
CA SER A 189 10.42 5.31 3.92
C SER A 189 9.33 5.29 2.85
N VAL A 190 9.71 5.34 1.57
CA VAL A 190 8.75 5.30 0.45
C VAL A 190 7.83 4.06 0.53
N CYS A 191 8.35 2.95 1.04
CA CYS A 191 7.59 1.71 1.20
C CYS A 191 6.70 1.71 2.45
N VAL A 192 7.00 2.51 3.48
CA VAL A 192 6.21 2.60 4.73
C VAL A 192 5.22 3.78 4.71
N GLU A 193 5.58 4.93 4.13
CA GLU A 193 4.74 6.14 4.04
C GLU A 193 3.41 5.88 3.33
N MET A 194 3.41 4.93 2.40
CA MET A 194 2.24 4.54 1.61
C MET A 194 1.34 3.53 2.33
N HIS A 195 1.70 3.06 3.54
CA HIS A 195 0.88 2.16 4.35
C HIS A 195 0.24 2.90 5.54
N PRO A 196 -1.09 3.13 5.53
CA PRO A 196 -1.80 3.84 6.60
C PRO A 196 -1.58 3.25 7.99
N LYS A 197 -1.43 1.91 8.09
CA LYS A 197 -1.23 1.18 9.35
C LYS A 197 0.11 1.53 10.00
N MET A 198 1.21 1.35 9.27
CA MET A 198 2.55 1.62 9.79
C MET A 198 2.79 3.11 10.03
N LYS A 199 2.20 3.98 9.20
CA LYS A 199 2.19 5.42 9.43
C LYS A 199 1.46 5.80 10.73
N THR A 200 0.33 5.16 11.02
CA THR A 200 -0.39 5.38 12.29
C THR A 200 0.46 4.93 13.47
N VAL A 201 1.12 3.78 13.36
CA VAL A 201 2.02 3.26 14.41
C VAL A 201 3.23 4.17 14.61
N GLU A 202 3.87 4.64 13.53
CA GLU A 202 4.95 5.64 13.59
C GLU A 202 4.50 6.92 14.29
N GLN A 203 3.31 7.44 13.94
CA GLN A 203 2.73 8.61 14.58
C GLN A 203 2.48 8.39 16.07
N LEU A 204 1.95 7.23 16.47
CA LEU A 204 1.72 6.89 17.88
C LEU A 204 3.03 6.81 18.66
N PHE A 205 4.03 6.10 18.14
CA PHE A 205 5.32 5.93 18.81
C PHE A 205 6.14 7.22 18.87
N SER A 206 5.98 8.12 17.89
CA SER A 206 6.64 9.44 17.91
C SER A 206 6.25 10.33 19.10
N LYS A 207 5.15 10.00 19.79
CA LYS A 207 4.65 10.71 20.98
C LYS A 207 5.15 10.12 22.29
N LEU A 208 5.83 8.97 22.26
CA LEU A 208 6.39 8.33 23.44
C LEU A 208 7.86 8.70 23.64
N SER A 209 8.25 8.82 24.92
CA SER A 209 9.66 8.78 25.30
C SER A 209 10.09 7.32 25.40
N LEU A 210 10.87 6.85 24.41
CA LEU A 210 11.47 5.52 24.41
C LEU A 210 12.86 5.57 25.06
N THR A 211 13.24 4.52 25.79
CA THR A 211 14.63 4.32 26.20
C THR A 211 15.50 4.03 24.98
N ASN A 212 16.83 4.24 25.08
CA ASN A 212 17.76 3.93 23.98
C ASN A 212 17.61 2.49 23.47
N THR A 213 17.39 1.53 24.38
CA THR A 213 17.17 0.12 24.04
C THR A 213 15.87 -0.09 23.27
N GLN A 214 14.76 0.51 23.73
CA GLN A 214 13.47 0.44 23.05
C GLN A 214 13.53 1.12 21.67
N GLU A 215 14.18 2.28 21.57
CA GLU A 215 14.36 3.00 20.31
C GLU A 215 15.21 2.19 19.30
N GLY A 216 16.23 1.48 19.77
CA GLY A 216 17.01 0.55 18.95
C GLY A 216 16.18 -0.61 18.42
N GLN A 217 15.38 -1.24 19.29
CA GLN A 217 14.50 -2.36 18.91
C GLN A 217 13.36 -1.92 17.98
N PHE A 218 12.72 -0.79 18.28
CA PHE A 218 11.72 -0.15 17.43
C PHE A 218 12.27 0.06 16.02
N ARG A 219 13.49 0.63 15.92
CA ARG A 219 14.13 0.86 14.63
C ARG A 219 14.37 -0.42 13.86
N LYS A 220 14.92 -1.44 14.51
CA LYS A 220 15.16 -2.74 13.89
C LYS A 220 13.88 -3.35 13.30
N LEU A 221 12.78 -3.32 14.06
CA LEU A 221 11.49 -3.85 13.62
C LEU A 221 10.91 -3.05 12.45
N MET A 222 10.90 -1.72 12.55
CA MET A 222 10.41 -0.85 11.47
C MET A 222 11.22 -1.01 10.17
N ARG A 223 12.54 -1.26 10.26
CA ARG A 223 13.41 -1.52 9.10
C ARG A 223 13.18 -2.86 8.44
N GLN A 224 13.00 -3.90 9.24
CA GLN A 224 12.63 -5.21 8.73
C GLN A 224 11.31 -5.10 7.96
N GLN A 225 10.32 -4.43 8.56
CA GLN A 225 9.03 -4.19 7.93
C GLN A 225 9.13 -3.38 6.63
N GLU A 226 9.97 -2.35 6.58
CA GLU A 226 10.24 -1.59 5.36
C GLU A 226 10.76 -2.48 4.23
N THR A 227 11.76 -3.32 4.54
CA THR A 227 12.38 -4.22 3.56
C THR A 227 11.38 -5.23 3.02
N ASP A 228 10.64 -5.88 3.92
CA ASP A 228 9.65 -6.89 3.57
C ASP A 228 8.49 -6.27 2.77
N ASN A 229 8.03 -5.06 3.16
CA ASN A 229 7.03 -4.31 2.42
C ASN A 229 7.49 -3.99 0.99
N CYS A 230 8.71 -3.47 0.82
CA CYS A 230 9.22 -3.16 -0.52
C CYS A 230 9.27 -4.43 -1.40
N ALA A 231 9.80 -5.53 -0.86
CA ALA A 231 9.91 -6.78 -1.60
C ALA A 231 8.53 -7.37 -1.96
N ALA A 232 7.57 -7.33 -1.02
CA ALA A 232 6.21 -7.78 -1.25
C ALA A 232 5.52 -6.94 -2.32
N ARG A 233 5.60 -5.61 -2.25
CA ARG A 233 4.99 -4.68 -3.23
C ARG A 233 5.53 -4.86 -4.64
N GLN A 234 6.85 -5.01 -4.78
CA GLN A 234 7.45 -5.33 -6.08
C GLN A 234 6.92 -6.67 -6.61
N GLY A 235 6.83 -7.68 -5.74
CA GLY A 235 6.23 -8.97 -6.08
C GLY A 235 4.77 -8.87 -6.53
N ILE A 236 3.96 -8.09 -5.80
CA ILE A 236 2.55 -7.82 -6.11
C ILE A 236 2.43 -7.14 -7.47
N ARG A 237 3.17 -6.04 -7.72
CA ARG A 237 3.11 -5.33 -9.02
C ARG A 237 3.50 -6.24 -10.19
N ASN A 238 4.54 -7.06 -10.03
CA ASN A 238 4.96 -8.00 -11.06
C ASN A 238 3.91 -9.09 -11.32
N LEU A 239 3.22 -9.59 -10.29
CA LEU A 239 2.12 -10.53 -10.45
C LEU A 239 0.89 -9.88 -11.09
N SER A 240 0.54 -8.67 -10.67
CA SER A 240 -0.53 -7.87 -11.28
C SER A 240 -0.26 -7.60 -12.75
N GLU A 241 0.98 -7.27 -13.14
CA GLU A 241 1.37 -7.12 -14.55
C GLU A 241 1.15 -8.38 -15.36
N GLN A 242 1.59 -9.54 -14.85
CA GLN A 242 1.37 -10.82 -15.50
C GLN A 242 -0.12 -11.13 -15.62
N LEU A 243 -0.90 -10.87 -14.57
CA LEU A 243 -2.35 -11.06 -14.54
C LEU A 243 -3.04 -10.19 -15.60
N LEU A 244 -2.72 -8.91 -15.65
CA LEU A 244 -3.29 -7.96 -16.61
C LEU A 244 -3.00 -8.34 -18.07
N LYS A 245 -1.82 -8.94 -18.34
CA LYS A 245 -1.46 -9.45 -19.67
C LYS A 245 -2.31 -10.64 -20.11
N ILE A 246 -2.83 -11.44 -19.18
CA ILE A 246 -3.58 -12.66 -19.48
C ILE A 246 -5.10 -12.52 -19.31
N LEU A 247 -5.57 -11.49 -18.58
CA LEU A 247 -7.00 -11.15 -18.46
C LEU A 247 -7.77 -11.10 -19.79
N PRO A 248 -7.23 -10.63 -20.93
CA PRO A 248 -8.03 -10.48 -22.16
C PRO A 248 -8.53 -11.78 -22.83
N ILE A 249 -8.63 -12.94 -22.16
CA ILE A 249 -8.82 -14.24 -22.84
C ILE A 249 -9.90 -15.11 -22.21
N SER A 250 -10.92 -15.42 -23.02
CA SER A 250 -12.15 -16.10 -22.61
C SER A 250 -12.30 -17.55 -23.12
N SER A 251 -11.24 -18.24 -23.56
CA SER A 251 -11.41 -19.61 -24.10
C SER A 251 -10.19 -20.55 -24.09
N ASP A 252 -9.05 -20.17 -23.51
CA ASP A 252 -7.83 -20.99 -23.51
C ASP A 252 -7.60 -21.61 -22.11
N ALA A 253 -7.79 -22.92 -22.00
CA ALA A 253 -7.65 -23.66 -20.74
C ALA A 253 -6.24 -23.56 -20.12
N ILE A 254 -5.19 -23.33 -20.92
CA ILE A 254 -3.83 -23.12 -20.40
C ILE A 254 -3.75 -21.76 -19.71
N LYS A 255 -4.35 -20.74 -20.32
CA LYS A 255 -4.35 -19.37 -19.78
C LYS A 255 -5.28 -19.22 -18.59
N GLU A 256 -6.37 -19.98 -18.54
CA GLU A 256 -7.24 -20.06 -17.35
C GLU A 256 -6.49 -20.65 -16.14
N LYS A 257 -5.71 -21.73 -16.36
CA LYS A 257 -4.84 -22.28 -15.30
C LYS A 257 -3.77 -21.28 -14.86
N GLN A 258 -3.16 -20.55 -15.81
CA GLN A 258 -2.19 -19.51 -15.52
C GLN A 258 -2.82 -18.36 -14.73
N TYR A 259 -4.05 -17.97 -15.06
CA TYR A 259 -4.84 -17.00 -14.31
C TYR A 259 -5.08 -17.44 -12.88
N GLN A 260 -5.60 -18.65 -12.67
CA GLN A 260 -5.85 -19.18 -11.33
C GLN A 260 -4.55 -19.26 -10.51
N PHE A 261 -3.45 -19.64 -11.14
CA PHE A 261 -2.13 -19.67 -10.50
C PHE A 261 -1.67 -18.27 -10.06
N LEU A 262 -1.69 -17.29 -10.97
CA LEU A 262 -1.26 -15.92 -10.67
C LEU A 262 -2.16 -15.25 -9.63
N PHE A 263 -3.47 -15.48 -9.72
CA PHE A 263 -4.43 -15.00 -8.73
C PHE A 263 -4.13 -15.55 -7.33
N LYS A 264 -3.91 -16.87 -7.22
CA LYS A 264 -3.52 -17.50 -5.94
C LYS A 264 -2.20 -16.94 -5.41
N GLN A 265 -1.20 -16.74 -6.27
CA GLN A 265 0.09 -16.17 -5.86
C GLN A 265 -0.06 -14.72 -5.35
N LEU A 266 -0.93 -13.93 -5.98
CA LEU A 266 -1.20 -12.56 -5.59
C LEU A 266 -1.84 -12.52 -4.20
N ILE A 267 -2.85 -13.37 -3.95
CA ILE A 267 -3.47 -13.52 -2.62
C ILE A 267 -2.42 -13.92 -1.59
N VAL A 268 -1.56 -14.90 -1.87
CA VAL A 268 -0.53 -15.36 -0.93
C VAL A 268 0.47 -14.25 -0.59
N LYS A 269 0.87 -13.41 -1.56
CA LYS A 269 1.79 -12.30 -1.30
C LYS A 269 1.15 -11.20 -0.46
N GLU A 270 -0.09 -10.82 -0.80
CA GLU A 270 -0.83 -9.82 -0.02
C GLU A 270 -1.15 -10.36 1.39
N TYR A 271 -1.47 -11.65 1.52
CA TYR A 271 -1.59 -12.35 2.82
C TYR A 271 -0.33 -12.21 3.66
N SER A 272 0.83 -12.58 3.10
CA SER A 272 2.10 -12.56 3.85
C SER A 272 2.37 -11.15 4.36
N LEU A 273 2.17 -10.16 3.48
CA LEU A 273 2.34 -8.76 3.81
C LEU A 273 1.45 -8.32 4.99
N GLU A 274 0.17 -8.68 4.96
CA GLU A 274 -0.78 -8.36 6.03
C GLU A 274 -0.40 -9.03 7.35
N ASN A 275 -0.06 -10.33 7.31
CA ASN A 275 0.34 -11.10 8.47
C ASN A 275 1.61 -10.54 9.12
N ASP A 276 2.66 -10.31 8.32
CA ASP A 276 3.94 -9.78 8.78
C ASP A 276 3.76 -8.40 9.43
N GLN A 277 2.89 -7.56 8.87
CA GLN A 277 2.55 -6.26 9.44
C GLN A 277 1.88 -6.37 10.81
N ILE A 278 0.90 -7.27 10.99
CA ILE A 278 0.24 -7.46 12.30
C ILE A 278 1.24 -7.95 13.34
N HIS A 279 2.09 -8.91 12.98
CA HIS A 279 3.12 -9.41 13.88
C HIS A 279 4.11 -8.32 14.27
N THR A 280 4.55 -7.50 13.31
CA THR A 280 5.41 -6.34 13.63
C THR A 280 4.71 -5.37 14.57
N ILE A 281 3.44 -5.02 14.33
CA ILE A 281 2.69 -4.13 15.23
C ILE A 281 2.61 -4.73 16.64
N SER A 282 2.31 -6.02 16.75
CA SER A 282 2.29 -6.73 18.03
C SER A 282 3.66 -6.66 18.73
N SER A 283 4.75 -6.97 18.01
CA SER A 283 6.11 -6.88 18.54
C SER A 283 6.50 -5.47 18.98
N LEU A 284 6.05 -4.43 18.26
CA LEU A 284 6.28 -3.04 18.64
C LEU A 284 5.56 -2.71 19.96
N PHE A 285 4.31 -3.16 20.15
CA PHE A 285 3.57 -2.97 21.40
C PHE A 285 4.17 -3.73 22.57
N GLN A 286 4.80 -4.89 22.33
CA GLN A 286 5.54 -5.63 23.36
C GLN A 286 6.78 -4.90 23.88
N LEU A 287 7.31 -3.92 23.12
CA LEU A 287 8.43 -3.09 23.60
C LEU A 287 8.01 -2.13 24.72
N LEU A 288 6.72 -1.82 24.82
CA LEU A 288 6.21 -0.76 25.68
C LEU A 288 5.94 -1.25 27.11
N THR A 289 6.26 -0.41 28.09
CA THR A 289 5.79 -0.60 29.47
C THR A 289 4.28 -0.39 29.57
N VAL A 290 3.65 -0.89 30.62
CA VAL A 290 2.21 -0.69 30.89
C VAL A 290 1.84 0.80 30.90
N GLU A 291 2.69 1.64 31.47
CA GLU A 291 2.48 3.09 31.52
C GLU A 291 2.57 3.72 30.12
N GLN A 292 3.58 3.34 29.32
CA GLN A 292 3.70 3.79 27.93
C GLN A 292 2.52 3.32 27.07
N LYS A 293 2.00 2.10 27.27
CA LYS A 293 0.80 1.61 26.59
C LYS A 293 -0.43 2.45 26.95
N THR A 294 -0.57 2.82 28.22
CA THR A 294 -1.67 3.69 28.69
C THR A 294 -1.62 5.05 28.02
N GLN A 295 -0.45 5.69 28.01
CA GLN A 295 -0.24 6.97 27.32
C GLN A 295 -0.53 6.87 25.81
N LEU A 296 -0.06 5.80 25.16
CA LEU A 296 -0.27 5.59 23.73
C LEU A 296 -1.76 5.33 23.40
N ARG A 297 -2.51 4.69 24.31
CA ARG A 297 -3.96 4.49 24.20
C ARG A 297 -4.72 5.82 24.22
N GLU A 298 -4.36 6.73 25.13
CA GLU A 298 -4.96 8.07 25.18
C GLU A 298 -4.69 8.85 23.89
N GLN A 299 -3.44 8.83 23.39
CA GLN A 299 -3.08 9.45 22.12
C GLN A 299 -3.85 8.84 20.94
N TYR A 300 -4.04 7.52 20.94
CA TYR A 300 -4.81 6.84 19.92
C TYR A 300 -6.29 7.27 19.90
N MET A 301 -6.92 7.39 21.07
CA MET A 301 -8.29 7.89 21.19
C MET A 301 -8.43 9.32 20.65
N LEU A 302 -7.46 10.19 20.93
CA LEU A 302 -7.42 11.57 20.41
C LEU A 302 -7.25 11.60 18.88
N ILE A 303 -6.32 10.81 18.33
CA ILE A 303 -6.06 10.75 16.88
C ILE A 303 -7.28 10.24 16.11
N LYS A 304 -8.04 9.31 16.69
CA LYS A 304 -9.25 8.75 16.06
C LYS A 304 -10.53 9.53 16.39
N GLY A 305 -10.44 10.62 17.16
CA GLY A 305 -11.60 11.44 17.53
C GLY A 305 -12.65 10.70 18.35
N VAL A 306 -12.22 9.72 19.16
CA VAL A 306 -13.08 8.97 20.09
C VAL A 306 -13.33 9.78 21.38
N LEU A 307 -12.39 10.66 21.73
CA LEU A 307 -12.49 11.71 22.76
C LEU A 307 -12.62 13.08 22.08
#